data_AF-A0AAU8DEA4-F1
#
_entry.id   AF-A0AAU8DEA4-F1
#
_cell.length_a   1.000
_cell.length_b   1.000
_cell.length_c   1.000
_cell.angle_alpha   90.00
_cell.angle_beta   90.00
_cell.angle_gamma   90.00
#
_symmetry.space_group_name_H-M   'P 1'
#
loop_
_entity.id
_entity.type
_entity.pdbx_description
1 polymer ?
#
loop_
_entity_poly.entity_id
_entity_poly.type
_entity_poly.pdbx_seq_one_letter_code
_entity_poly.pdbx_strand_id
1 'polypeptide(L)'
;MIKLLAETKGSFQLLDLSYKGQLLRANRPCVIENSNFIQDRIGRAQIRVHGELKDEATDADFIAYLAEAKGDMPLAIDSFLAEFGKEAVEKPKKRRGKKVAETDETDETDENGAGE
;
A
#
# COMPACT_ATOMS: atom_id res chain seq x y z
N MET A 1 -15.71 -0.06 -9.24
CA MET A 1 -15.31 -1.47 -9.52
C MET A 1 -14.76 -2.00 -8.20
N ILE A 2 -15.09 -3.23 -7.77
CA ILE A 2 -14.75 -3.67 -6.40
C ILE A 2 -13.22 -3.75 -6.24
N LYS A 3 -12.70 -3.05 -5.22
CA LYS A 3 -11.31 -3.16 -4.77
C LYS A 3 -11.21 -4.11 -3.59
N LEU A 4 -10.09 -4.82 -3.51
CA LEU A 4 -9.81 -5.81 -2.48
C LEU A 4 -8.45 -5.52 -1.84
N LEU A 5 -8.36 -5.73 -0.53
CA LEU A 5 -7.08 -5.94 0.13
C LEU A 5 -6.82 -7.45 0.12
N ALA A 6 -5.76 -7.88 -0.54
CA ALA A 6 -5.48 -9.30 -0.73
C ALA A 6 -3.99 -9.61 -0.71
N GLU A 7 -3.63 -10.84 -0.32
CA GLU A 7 -2.27 -11.36 -0.34
C GLU A 7 -2.22 -12.74 -1.00
N THR A 8 -1.06 -13.16 -1.49
CA THR A 8 -0.85 -14.54 -1.95
C THR A 8 -0.63 -15.46 -0.77
N LYS A 9 -1.16 -16.69 -0.82
CA LYS A 9 -0.94 -17.68 0.25
C LYS A 9 0.43 -18.36 0.24
N GLY A 10 1.35 -17.93 -0.62
CA GLY A 10 2.69 -18.50 -0.75
C GLY A 10 3.68 -17.50 -1.34
N SER A 11 4.93 -17.94 -1.46
CA SER A 11 6.08 -17.14 -1.91
C SER A 11 6.12 -16.96 -3.43
N PHE A 12 5.01 -16.52 -4.02
CA PHE A 12 4.91 -16.20 -5.44
C PHE A 12 4.15 -14.89 -5.60
N GLN A 13 4.42 -14.20 -6.70
CA GLN A 13 3.68 -13.00 -7.08
C GLN A 13 2.74 -13.32 -8.24
N LEU A 14 1.65 -12.58 -8.35
CA LEU A 14 0.72 -12.69 -9.46
C LEU A 14 0.71 -11.36 -10.23
N LEU A 15 0.90 -11.45 -11.54
CA LEU A 15 0.84 -10.30 -12.43
C LEU A 15 -0.34 -10.47 -13.38
N ASP A 16 -1.27 -9.54 -13.33
CA ASP A 16 -2.42 -9.50 -14.22
C ASP A 16 -2.15 -8.49 -15.34
N LEU A 17 -1.63 -9.03 -16.45
CA LEU A 17 -1.35 -8.25 -17.65
C LEU A 17 -2.62 -7.83 -18.40
N SER A 18 -3.73 -8.52 -18.17
CA SER A 18 -5.02 -8.24 -18.81
C SER A 18 -5.71 -7.02 -18.22
N TYR A 19 -5.36 -6.64 -16.99
CA TYR A 19 -5.96 -5.51 -16.29
C TYR A 19 -4.91 -4.56 -15.71
N LYS A 20 -4.57 -3.51 -16.45
CA LYS A 20 -3.66 -2.41 -16.05
C LYS A 20 -2.27 -2.84 -15.56
N GLY A 21 -1.87 -4.10 -15.77
CA GLY A 21 -0.60 -4.63 -15.27
C GLY A 21 -0.53 -4.71 -13.75
N GLN A 22 -1.66 -4.98 -13.07
CA GLN A 22 -1.69 -5.02 -11.60
C GLN A 22 -0.82 -6.17 -11.04
N LEU A 23 -0.04 -5.86 -10.00
CA LEU A 23 0.89 -6.79 -9.38
C LEU A 23 0.47 -7.07 -7.92
N LEU A 24 0.23 -8.35 -7.63
CA LEU A 24 0.05 -8.84 -6.27
C LEU A 24 1.37 -9.43 -5.77
N ARG A 25 1.96 -8.81 -4.74
CA ARG A 25 3.29 -9.17 -4.23
C ARG A 25 3.23 -10.38 -3.29
N ALA A 26 4.32 -11.14 -3.25
CA ALA A 26 4.42 -12.38 -2.48
C ALA A 26 4.42 -12.21 -0.94
N ASN A 27 4.88 -11.06 -0.45
CA ASN A 27 5.28 -10.89 0.96
C ASN A 27 4.44 -9.85 1.72
N ARG A 28 3.39 -9.30 1.09
CA ARG A 28 2.48 -8.37 1.75
C ARG A 28 1.12 -8.35 1.07
N PRO A 29 0.06 -7.95 1.79
CA PRO A 29 -1.17 -7.55 1.18
C PRO A 29 -0.96 -6.36 0.23
N CYS A 30 -1.73 -6.35 -0.86
CA CYS A 30 -1.81 -5.24 -1.79
C CYS A 30 -3.27 -4.87 -2.05
N VAL A 31 -3.48 -3.61 -2.39
CA VAL A 31 -4.77 -3.13 -2.89
C VAL A 31 -4.86 -3.43 -4.39
N ILE A 32 -5.81 -4.27 -4.77
CA ILE A 32 -6.01 -4.70 -6.17
C ILE A 32 -7.46 -4.54 -6.61
N GLU A 33 -7.67 -4.46 -7.92
CA GLU A 33 -9.01 -4.46 -8.49
C GLU A 33 -9.48 -5.91 -8.74
N ASN A 34 -10.75 -6.19 -8.45
CA ASN A 34 -11.33 -7.52 -8.58
C ASN A 34 -11.62 -7.84 -10.05
N SER A 35 -10.57 -8.18 -10.81
CA SER A 35 -10.65 -8.63 -12.20
C SER A 35 -11.02 -10.13 -12.30
N ASN A 36 -11.41 -10.59 -13.49
CA ASN A 36 -11.67 -12.02 -13.74
C ASN A 36 -10.43 -12.89 -13.44
N PHE A 37 -9.22 -12.37 -13.71
CA PHE A 37 -7.99 -13.07 -13.38
C PHE A 37 -7.86 -13.26 -11.86
N ILE A 38 -8.12 -12.21 -11.08
CA ILE A 38 -8.08 -12.29 -9.62
C ILE A 38 -9.15 -13.25 -9.08
N GLN A 39 -10.36 -13.24 -9.65
CA GLN A 39 -11.42 -14.17 -9.27
C GLN A 39 -11.04 -15.64 -9.50
N ASP A 40 -10.42 -15.97 -10.65
CA ASP A 40 -9.92 -17.34 -10.91
C ASP A 40 -8.87 -17.75 -9.87
N ARG A 41 -7.95 -16.83 -9.50
CA ARG A 41 -6.90 -17.09 -8.50
C ARG A 41 -7.46 -17.25 -7.09
N ILE A 42 -8.51 -16.50 -6.73
CA ILE A 42 -9.27 -16.69 -5.50
C ILE A 42 -9.94 -18.08 -5.50
N GLY A 43 -10.60 -18.46 -6.61
CA GLY A 43 -11.25 -19.77 -6.77
C GLY A 43 -10.27 -20.95 -6.65
N ARG A 44 -9.01 -20.76 -7.09
CA ARG A 44 -7.90 -21.73 -6.90
C ARG A 44 -7.26 -21.69 -5.50
N ALA A 45 -7.82 -20.90 -4.58
CA ALA A 45 -7.31 -20.67 -3.24
C ALA A 45 -5.86 -20.13 -3.18
N GLN A 46 -5.37 -19.51 -4.26
CA GLN A 46 -4.01 -18.94 -4.33
C GLN A 46 -3.91 -17.56 -3.65
N ILE A 47 -5.05 -16.88 -3.52
CA ILE A 47 -5.17 -15.55 -2.91
C ILE A 47 -5.98 -15.67 -1.61
N ARG A 48 -5.56 -14.94 -0.58
CA ARG A 48 -6.34 -14.65 0.61
C ARG A 48 -6.84 -13.22 0.50
N VAL A 49 -8.15 -13.04 0.65
CA VAL A 49 -8.79 -11.72 0.69
C VAL A 49 -8.99 -11.35 2.15
N HIS A 50 -8.53 -10.16 2.54
CA HIS A 50 -8.71 -9.60 3.88
C HIS A 50 -10.01 -8.80 3.98
N GLY A 51 -10.41 -8.11 2.90
CA GLY A 51 -11.66 -7.37 2.87
C GLY A 51 -11.88 -6.60 1.57
N GLU A 52 -13.11 -6.12 1.40
CA GLU A 52 -13.48 -5.21 0.32
C GLU A 52 -13.22 -3.76 0.70
N LEU A 53 -12.73 -2.97 -0.25
CA LEU A 53 -12.31 -1.60 -0.05
C LEU A 53 -13.20 -0.61 -0.82
N LYS A 54 -13.21 0.63 -0.34
CA LYS A 54 -13.75 1.79 -1.06
C LYS A 54 -12.95 2.05 -2.34
N ASP A 55 -13.59 2.62 -3.35
CA ASP A 55 -12.99 2.86 -4.67
C ASP A 55 -11.79 3.83 -4.63
N GLU A 56 -11.70 4.66 -3.59
CA GLU A 56 -10.60 5.61 -3.36
C GLU A 56 -9.34 5.00 -2.74
N ALA A 57 -9.42 3.79 -2.18
CA ALA A 57 -8.28 3.15 -1.53
C ALA A 57 -7.16 2.83 -2.54
N THR A 58 -5.92 3.12 -2.19
CA THR A 58 -4.75 2.80 -3.03
C THR A 58 -3.73 1.95 -2.29
N ASP A 59 -2.87 1.24 -3.04
CA ASP A 59 -1.78 0.46 -2.47
C ASP A 59 -0.74 1.35 -1.78
N ALA A 60 -0.55 2.59 -2.26
CA ALA A 60 0.31 3.58 -1.64
C ALA A 60 -0.19 3.97 -0.24
N ASP A 61 -1.52 4.09 -0.08
CA ASP A 61 -2.11 4.34 1.23
C ASP A 61 -1.80 3.18 2.17
N PHE A 62 -2.01 1.93 1.75
CA PHE A 62 -1.72 0.76 2.58
C PHE A 62 -0.24 0.67 3.01
N ILE A 63 0.70 1.02 2.12
CA ILE A 63 2.13 1.08 2.45
C ILE A 63 2.39 2.09 3.58
N ALA A 64 1.67 3.22 3.61
CA ALA A 64 1.80 4.19 4.70
C ALA A 64 1.33 3.61 6.05
N TYR A 65 0.24 2.84 6.08
CA TYR A 65 -0.20 2.14 7.30
C TYR A 65 0.81 1.09 7.75
N LEU A 66 1.40 0.35 6.80
CA LEU A 66 2.43 -0.64 7.12
C LEU A 66 3.68 0.00 7.73
N ALA A 67 4.06 1.18 7.23
CA ALA A 67 5.16 1.97 7.79
C ALA A 67 4.83 2.51 9.19
N GLU A 68 3.62 3.04 9.40
CA GLU A 68 3.16 3.54 10.72
C GLU A 68 3.09 2.41 11.76
N ALA A 69 2.63 1.23 11.35
CA ALA A 69 2.58 0.01 12.16
C ALA A 69 3.97 -0.63 12.39
N LYS A 70 5.06 -0.03 11.89
CA LYS A 70 6.44 -0.56 12.00
C LYS A 70 6.58 -2.01 11.53
N GLY A 71 5.84 -2.37 10.48
CA GLY A 71 5.85 -3.72 9.91
C GLY A 71 4.93 -4.73 10.60
N ASP A 72 4.16 -4.32 11.62
CA ASP A 72 3.09 -5.16 12.18
C ASP A 72 1.93 -5.29 11.19
N MET A 73 1.90 -6.41 10.47
CA MET A 73 0.96 -6.63 9.37
C MET A 73 -0.50 -6.73 9.85
N PRO A 74 -0.84 -7.52 10.88
CA PRO A 74 -2.19 -7.51 11.44
C PRO A 74 -2.68 -6.11 11.82
N LEU A 75 -1.86 -5.34 12.53
CA LEU A 75 -2.23 -3.98 12.94
C LEU A 75 -2.45 -3.05 11.74
N ALA A 76 -1.61 -3.15 10.70
CA ALA A 76 -1.76 -2.37 9.48
C ALA A 76 -3.05 -2.72 8.72
N ILE A 77 -3.37 -4.02 8.60
CA ILE A 77 -4.60 -4.49 7.95
C ILE A 77 -5.83 -3.98 8.68
N ASP A 78 -5.89 -4.15 10.01
CA ASP A 78 -7.04 -3.74 10.82
C ASP A 78 -7.24 -2.22 10.75
N SER A 79 -6.14 -1.45 10.87
CA SER A 79 -6.19 0.02 10.78
C SER A 79 -6.65 0.49 9.41
N PHE A 80 -6.17 -0.15 8.33
CA PHE A 80 -6.54 0.20 6.97
C PHE A 80 -8.00 -0.14 6.67
N LEU A 81 -8.47 -1.34 7.07
CA LEU A 81 -9.85 -1.76 6.88
C LEU A 81 -10.83 -0.91 7.70
N ALA A 82 -10.43 -0.43 8.88
CA ALA A 82 -11.26 0.47 9.69
C ALA A 82 -11.52 1.83 9.01
N GLU A 83 -10.66 2.27 8.09
CA GLU A 83 -10.81 3.55 7.37
C GLU A 83 -11.36 3.36 5.94
N PHE A 84 -10.77 2.43 5.20
CA PHE A 84 -11.01 2.20 3.78
C PHE A 84 -11.88 0.97 3.48
N GLY A 85 -12.19 0.13 4.47
CA GLY A 85 -13.11 -0.98 4.28
C GLY A 85 -14.50 -0.50 3.85
N LYS A 86 -15.21 -1.27 3.02
CA LYS A 86 -16.57 -0.90 2.61
C LYS A 86 -17.55 -0.81 3.78
N GLU A 87 -17.30 -1.58 4.84
CA GLU A 87 -18.10 -1.57 6.07
C GLU A 87 -17.59 -0.54 7.09
N ALA A 88 -16.56 0.24 6.76
CA ALA A 88 -16.01 1.26 7.66
C ALA A 88 -17.06 2.37 7.91
N VAL A 89 -17.48 2.50 9.17
CA VAL A 89 -18.35 3.59 9.63
C VAL A 89 -17.69 4.92 9.30
N GLU A 90 -18.40 5.78 8.57
CA GLU A 90 -17.93 7.07 8.09
C GLU A 90 -17.55 7.99 9.26
N LYS A 91 -16.30 7.93 9.70
CA LYS A 91 -15.75 8.95 10.61
C LYS A 91 -15.30 10.14 9.77
N PRO A 92 -15.62 11.39 10.17
CA PRO A 92 -15.25 12.57 9.39
C PRO A 92 -13.73 12.65 9.23
N LYS A 93 -13.26 12.58 7.98
CA LYS A 93 -11.85 12.61 7.59
C LYS A 93 -11.19 13.92 8.05
N LYS A 94 -10.39 13.88 9.13
CA LYS A 94 -9.39 14.91 9.39
C LYS A 94 -8.26 14.71 8.38
N ARG A 95 -8.20 15.59 7.37
CA ARG A 95 -7.10 15.69 6.40
C ARG A 95 -5.77 15.79 7.17
N ARG A 96 -5.03 14.68 7.30
CA ARG A 96 -3.68 14.70 7.87
C ARG A 96 -2.74 15.23 6.78
N GLY A 97 -2.29 16.46 7.00
CA GLY A 97 -1.44 17.20 6.08
C GLY A 97 -0.15 16.47 5.76
N LYS A 98 0.19 16.47 4.47
CA LYS A 98 1.48 16.13 3.91
C LYS A 98 2.55 17.02 4.56
N LYS A 99 3.25 16.51 5.58
CA LYS A 99 4.42 17.18 6.16
C LYS A 99 5.57 16.99 5.17
N VAL A 100 5.83 18.01 4.36
CA VAL A 100 7.04 18.10 3.53
C VAL A 100 8.23 18.08 4.48
N ALA A 101 9.11 17.09 4.34
CA ALA A 101 10.35 17.03 5.08
C ALA A 101 11.30 18.09 4.50
N GLU A 102 11.59 19.09 5.32
CA GLU A 102 12.72 20.00 5.21
C GLU A 102 13.97 19.17 5.55
N THR A 103 14.80 18.89 4.55
CA THR A 103 16.16 18.39 4.76
C THR A 103 17.08 19.61 4.83
N ASP A 104 17.43 19.95 6.06
CA ASP A 104 18.62 20.69 6.43
C ASP A 104 19.67 19.64 6.83
N GLU A 105 20.81 19.61 6.14
CA GLU A 105 22.07 19.07 6.67
C GLU A 105 23.23 19.75 5.93
N THR A 106 23.81 20.70 6.65
CA THR A 106 25.17 21.27 6.56
C THR A 106 26.27 20.19 6.58
N ASP A 107 27.42 20.43 5.93
CA ASP A 107 28.73 20.47 6.61
C ASP A 107 29.89 20.97 5.69
N GLU A 108 30.84 21.65 6.35
CA GLU A 108 32.07 22.34 5.91
C GLU A 108 33.11 21.38 5.27
N THR A 109 34.08 21.77 4.43
CA THR A 109 35.37 22.39 4.85
C THR A 109 36.27 22.82 3.65
N ASP A 110 36.85 24.01 3.81
CA ASP A 110 38.22 24.52 3.57
C ASP A 110 39.10 24.40 2.28
N GLU A 111 39.69 25.58 1.99
CA GLU A 111 41.03 25.94 1.46
C GLU A 111 41.65 25.29 0.19
N ASN A 112 41.86 26.11 -0.86
CA ASN A 112 43.19 26.67 -1.17
C ASN A 112 43.19 27.67 -2.35
N GLY A 113 44.05 28.69 -2.25
CA GLY A 113 44.08 29.88 -3.11
C GLY A 113 44.89 29.77 -4.40
N ALA A 114 44.88 30.87 -5.15
CA ALA A 114 46.04 31.54 -5.76
C ALA A 114 45.51 32.48 -6.86
N GLY A 115 45.67 33.79 -6.62
CA GLY A 115 45.63 34.77 -7.68
C GLY A 115 47.03 34.87 -8.31
N GLU A 116 47.04 35.06 -9.62
CA GLU A 116 48.01 35.88 -10.38
C GLU A 116 47.29 36.39 -11.63
#